data_AF-A0A2V6SWW8-F1
#
_entry.id   AF-A0A2V6SWW8-F1
#
_cell.length_a   1.000
_cell.length_b   1.000
_cell.length_c   1.000
_cell.angle_alpha   90.00
_cell.angle_beta   90.00
_cell.angle_gamma   90.00
#
_symmetry.space_group_name_H-M   'P 1'
#
loop_
_entity.id
_entity.type
_entity.pdbx_description
1 polymer ?
#
loop_
_entity_poly.entity_id
_entity_poly.type
_entity_poly.pdbx_seq_one_letter_code
_entity_poly.pdbx_strand_id
1 'polypeptide(L)'
;MNGRRPRLRTFALLTLTLLGLTALAGIGPARADEITDWNVIALEVLALGGQNPVVATRGMAMAHLAVHDALNAIDRRYEPYVYDARSEPGAAPAAAVAAAMRVVLIGALPGFGTPEQHAKAKERVEAAYVAALAKIPEGRARQDGIAAGQAAASAMLTLRKADGAIAQMAYTPGTQPGQWRPHPNPVPANPPIADANLAAGNQPSMLPQWGHMTPFIMRAPWQFRLRPPPALTSEIYTRDYNEVKRLGGKQSPARTAAQTEIARFWYEGSVQGWNRIARLVAAQRSLDRWEHARLFALLNAAMADGYIAGADTRYLYNFWRPVTAIRAGDTDGNDATAGDPTWETFMNTPALPDYPSTHSVLGGAAAVVMSRFFGTDQLSFTMTSGPPFAGITRSFKSLSEAQEENGDSRVYSGIHFRNSTVAGILQGEQIGRQAFAQYLQPYRP
;
A
#
# COMPACT_ATOMS: atom_id res chain seq x y z
N MET A 1 -26.77 50.30 -68.60
CA MET A 1 -26.92 51.17 -67.40
C MET A 1 -28.16 50.71 -66.66
N ASN A 2 -28.22 50.91 -65.34
CA ASN A 2 -29.36 50.54 -64.47
C ASN A 2 -29.32 49.05 -64.06
N GLY A 3 -29.74 48.67 -62.86
CA GLY A 3 -30.47 49.43 -61.85
C GLY A 3 -31.38 48.47 -61.08
N ARG A 4 -31.30 48.59 -59.75
CA ARG A 4 -32.04 47.94 -58.67
C ARG A 4 -33.52 47.53 -58.91
N ARG A 5 -33.82 46.30 -58.41
CA ARG A 5 -34.96 45.84 -57.53
C ARG A 5 -36.39 45.80 -58.17
N PRO A 6 -37.45 45.17 -57.56
CA PRO A 6 -37.58 44.54 -56.21
C PRO A 6 -38.48 43.26 -56.03
N ARG A 7 -38.33 42.62 -54.83
CA ARG A 7 -39.34 42.18 -53.80
C ARG A 7 -40.05 40.79 -53.77
N LEU A 8 -39.83 40.13 -52.60
CA LEU A 8 -40.76 39.55 -51.58
C LEU A 8 -41.53 38.21 -51.79
N ARG A 9 -41.25 37.27 -50.83
CA ARG A 9 -42.17 36.50 -49.91
C ARG A 9 -42.11 34.95 -49.93
N THR A 10 -41.43 34.42 -48.90
CA THR A 10 -41.81 33.41 -47.86
C THR A 10 -42.31 31.97 -48.13
N PHE A 11 -41.64 31.06 -47.37
CA PHE A 11 -42.03 29.82 -46.66
C PHE A 11 -42.38 28.51 -47.40
N ALA A 12 -41.58 27.46 -47.15
CA ALA A 12 -41.99 26.24 -46.42
C ALA A 12 -40.78 25.35 -46.06
N LEU A 13 -40.73 24.86 -44.81
CA LEU A 13 -39.76 23.89 -44.28
C LEU A 13 -40.07 22.48 -44.84
N LEU A 14 -39.03 21.75 -45.23
CA LEU A 14 -39.08 20.31 -45.52
C LEU A 14 -38.03 19.59 -44.66
N THR A 15 -38.51 18.78 -43.73
CA THR A 15 -37.75 17.84 -42.90
C THR A 15 -37.28 16.68 -43.76
N LEU A 16 -35.96 16.46 -43.83
CA LEU A 16 -35.36 15.27 -44.45
C LEU A 16 -34.78 14.35 -43.37
N THR A 17 -35.37 13.18 -43.26
CA THR A 17 -34.90 12.00 -42.54
C THR A 17 -33.69 11.40 -43.27
N LEU A 18 -32.56 11.21 -42.58
CA LEU A 18 -31.48 10.35 -43.06
C LEU A 18 -31.12 9.32 -41.98
N LEU A 19 -31.37 8.04 -42.30
CA LEU A 19 -30.88 6.89 -41.54
C LEU A 19 -29.35 6.81 -41.65
N GLY A 20 -28.66 6.78 -40.51
CA GLY A 20 -27.28 6.33 -40.40
C GLY A 20 -27.24 5.12 -39.47
N LEU A 21 -26.92 3.95 -40.02
CA LEU A 21 -26.66 2.72 -39.26
C LEU A 21 -25.59 2.98 -38.19
N THR A 22 -25.95 2.92 -36.92
CA THR A 22 -25.00 2.78 -35.82
C THR A 22 -24.56 1.31 -35.75
N ALA A 23 -23.28 1.08 -36.01
CA ALA A 23 -22.62 -0.16 -35.64
C ALA A 23 -22.72 -0.32 -34.12
N LEU A 24 -23.56 -1.26 -33.67
CA LEU A 24 -23.54 -1.79 -32.31
C LEU A 24 -22.22 -2.55 -32.14
N ALA A 25 -21.16 -1.83 -31.80
CA ALA A 25 -20.01 -2.44 -31.16
C ALA A 25 -20.51 -3.07 -29.87
N GLY A 26 -20.44 -4.39 -29.79
CA GLY A 26 -20.86 -5.16 -28.63
C GLY A 26 -20.13 -4.67 -27.38
N ILE A 27 -20.84 -3.90 -26.55
CA ILE A 27 -20.49 -3.74 -25.15
C ILE A 27 -20.78 -5.09 -24.52
N GLY A 28 -19.76 -5.95 -24.46
CA GLY A 28 -19.81 -7.13 -23.61
C GLY A 28 -20.17 -6.70 -22.19
N PRO A 29 -20.92 -7.50 -21.42
CA PRO A 29 -21.28 -7.14 -20.07
C PRO A 29 -19.99 -6.82 -19.30
N ALA A 30 -19.92 -5.63 -18.72
CA ALA A 30 -18.86 -5.29 -17.79
C ALA A 30 -18.89 -6.35 -16.69
N ARG A 31 -17.93 -7.28 -16.71
CA ARG A 31 -17.74 -8.22 -15.60
C ARG A 31 -17.23 -7.36 -14.45
N ALA A 32 -18.10 -7.07 -13.49
CA ALA A 32 -17.65 -6.54 -12.20
C ALA A 32 -16.60 -7.51 -11.65
N ASP A 33 -15.35 -7.06 -11.55
CA ASP A 33 -14.28 -7.86 -11.00
C ASP A 33 -14.37 -7.85 -9.48
N GLU A 34 -14.93 -8.93 -8.93
CA GLU A 34 -15.11 -9.04 -7.48
C GLU A 34 -13.79 -8.99 -6.69
N ILE A 35 -12.64 -9.26 -7.32
CA ILE A 35 -11.33 -9.23 -6.64
C ILE A 35 -10.98 -7.80 -6.25
N THR A 36 -11.16 -6.84 -7.16
CA THR A 36 -10.92 -5.42 -6.88
C THR A 36 -11.95 -4.85 -5.88
N ASP A 37 -13.21 -5.30 -5.92
CA ASP A 37 -14.22 -4.94 -4.91
C ASP A 37 -13.82 -5.44 -3.53
N TRP A 38 -13.45 -6.72 -3.41
CA TRP A 38 -13.00 -7.31 -2.15
C TRP A 38 -11.69 -6.71 -1.65
N ASN A 39 -10.82 -6.22 -2.54
CA ASN A 39 -9.62 -5.48 -2.17
C ASN A 39 -9.95 -4.15 -1.46
N VAL A 40 -10.99 -3.43 -1.91
CA VAL A 40 -11.50 -2.23 -1.21
C VAL A 40 -12.11 -2.61 0.14
N ILE A 41 -12.99 -3.62 0.14
CA ILE A 41 -13.66 -4.12 1.36
C ILE A 41 -12.63 -4.55 2.41
N ALA A 42 -11.57 -5.26 2.01
CA ALA A 42 -10.53 -5.72 2.92
C ALA A 42 -9.81 -4.56 3.61
N LEU A 43 -9.43 -3.51 2.87
CA LEU A 43 -8.82 -2.30 3.45
C LEU A 43 -9.76 -1.61 4.45
N GLU A 44 -11.05 -1.50 4.11
CA GLU A 44 -12.06 -0.92 5.00
C GLU A 44 -12.25 -1.73 6.27
N VAL A 45 -12.39 -3.06 6.16
CA VAL A 45 -12.62 -3.97 7.29
C VAL A 45 -11.44 -3.94 8.25
N LEU A 46 -10.20 -3.99 7.75
CA LEU A 46 -9.00 -3.94 8.59
C LEU A 46 -8.88 -2.58 9.31
N ALA A 47 -9.16 -1.48 8.61
CA ALA A 47 -9.17 -0.14 9.21
C ALA A 47 -10.27 0.02 10.28
N LEU A 48 -11.50 -0.44 10.00
CA LEU A 48 -12.60 -0.48 10.97
C LEU A 48 -12.25 -1.33 12.19
N GLY A 49 -11.48 -2.39 11.98
CA GLY A 49 -10.94 -3.26 13.02
C GLY A 49 -9.83 -2.64 13.86
N GLY A 50 -9.51 -1.36 13.66
CA GLY A 50 -8.50 -0.64 14.44
C GLY A 50 -7.05 -0.91 14.01
N GLN A 51 -6.84 -1.53 12.85
CA GLN A 51 -5.49 -1.79 12.35
C GLN A 51 -4.88 -0.53 11.73
N ASN A 52 -3.66 -0.22 12.15
CA ASN A 52 -2.84 0.79 11.48
C ASN A 52 -2.30 0.25 10.13
N PRO A 53 -1.72 1.09 9.25
CA PRO A 53 -1.23 0.64 7.95
C PRO A 53 -0.20 -0.49 7.97
N VAL A 54 0.61 -0.60 9.02
CA VAL A 54 1.61 -1.68 9.17
C VAL A 54 0.91 -3.02 9.43
N VAL A 55 -0.05 -3.03 10.36
CA VAL A 55 -0.80 -4.24 10.71
C VAL A 55 -1.67 -4.68 9.53
N ALA A 56 -2.28 -3.72 8.83
CA ALA A 56 -3.18 -4.00 7.70
C ALA A 56 -2.47 -4.75 6.55
N THR A 57 -1.16 -4.59 6.35
CA THR A 57 -0.45 -5.32 5.27
C THR A 57 -0.48 -6.82 5.47
N ARG A 58 -0.39 -7.27 6.74
CA ARG A 58 -0.52 -8.69 7.09
C ARG A 58 -1.90 -9.22 6.74
N GLY A 59 -2.96 -8.49 7.10
CA GLY A 59 -4.34 -8.85 6.77
C GLY A 59 -4.57 -8.95 5.27
N MET A 60 -4.09 -7.95 4.51
CA MET A 60 -4.20 -7.92 3.05
C MET A 60 -3.45 -9.08 2.38
N ALA A 61 -2.23 -9.37 2.82
CA ALA A 61 -1.43 -10.49 2.29
C ALA A 61 -2.14 -11.83 2.52
N MET A 62 -2.58 -12.10 3.75
CA MET A 62 -3.32 -13.33 4.06
C MET A 62 -4.59 -13.46 3.22
N ALA A 63 -5.36 -12.38 3.10
CA ALA A 63 -6.66 -12.44 2.43
C ALA A 63 -6.50 -12.71 0.93
N HIS A 64 -5.58 -12.00 0.26
CA HIS A 64 -5.36 -12.17 -1.18
C HIS A 64 -4.64 -13.48 -1.53
N LEU A 65 -3.73 -13.97 -0.69
CA LEU A 65 -3.12 -15.29 -0.87
C LEU A 65 -4.14 -16.43 -0.67
N ALA A 66 -5.03 -16.32 0.32
CA ALA A 66 -6.11 -17.29 0.50
C ALA A 66 -7.09 -17.30 -0.67
N VAL A 67 -7.44 -16.13 -1.22
CA VAL A 67 -8.25 -16.02 -2.44
C VAL A 67 -7.55 -16.65 -3.64
N HIS A 68 -6.26 -16.37 -3.82
CA HIS A 68 -5.46 -17.00 -4.87
C HIS A 68 -5.52 -18.53 -4.81
N ASP A 69 -5.31 -19.10 -3.62
CA ASP A 69 -5.32 -20.55 -3.46
C ASP A 69 -6.72 -21.15 -3.61
N ALA A 70 -7.76 -20.47 -3.12
CA ALA A 70 -9.14 -20.91 -3.28
C ALA A 70 -9.52 -21.03 -4.76
N LEU A 71 -9.12 -20.07 -5.59
CA LEU A 71 -9.36 -20.11 -7.03
C LEU A 71 -8.55 -21.20 -7.73
N ASN A 72 -7.28 -21.36 -7.34
CA ASN A 72 -6.42 -22.40 -7.89
C ASN A 72 -6.80 -23.82 -7.43
N ALA A 73 -7.52 -23.96 -6.32
CA ALA A 73 -8.15 -25.22 -5.94
C ALA A 73 -9.25 -25.65 -6.93
N ILE A 74 -9.99 -24.68 -7.49
CA ILE A 74 -11.07 -24.90 -8.47
C ILE A 74 -10.50 -25.17 -9.86
N ASP A 75 -9.68 -24.25 -10.36
CA ASP A 75 -9.02 -24.32 -11.67
C ASP A 75 -7.58 -23.88 -11.51
N ARG A 76 -6.63 -24.82 -11.61
CA ARG A 76 -5.22 -24.56 -11.33
C ARG A 76 -4.54 -23.94 -12.52
N ARG A 77 -4.27 -22.64 -12.39
CA ARG A 77 -3.54 -21.84 -13.38
C ARG A 77 -2.19 -21.39 -12.88
N TYR A 78 -2.05 -21.32 -11.57
CA TYR A 78 -0.85 -20.90 -10.86
C TYR A 78 -0.53 -21.88 -9.73
N GLU A 79 0.74 -21.95 -9.36
CA GLU A 79 1.19 -22.70 -8.20
C GLU A 79 0.52 -22.19 -6.92
N PRO A 80 -0.03 -23.08 -6.06
CA PRO A 80 -0.65 -22.69 -4.80
C PRO A 80 0.40 -22.13 -3.84
N TYR A 81 -0.02 -21.28 -2.91
CA TYR A 81 0.85 -20.74 -1.87
C TYR A 81 0.95 -21.65 -0.65
N VAL A 82 -0.19 -21.98 -0.04
CA VAL A 82 -0.27 -22.83 1.16
C VAL A 82 -1.31 -23.95 1.03
N TYR A 83 -2.40 -23.72 0.31
CA TYR A 83 -3.48 -24.70 0.14
C TYR A 83 -3.37 -25.38 -1.22
N ASP A 84 -2.73 -26.56 -1.22
CA ASP A 84 -2.52 -27.40 -2.40
C ASP A 84 -3.50 -28.59 -2.45
N ALA A 85 -4.80 -28.29 -2.37
CA ALA A 85 -5.85 -29.28 -2.62
C ALA A 85 -6.69 -28.88 -3.83
N ARG A 86 -7.40 -29.85 -4.39
CA ARG A 86 -8.37 -29.63 -5.47
C ARG A 86 -9.77 -29.59 -4.87
N SER A 87 -10.58 -28.64 -5.33
CA SER A 87 -12.01 -28.63 -5.05
C SER A 87 -12.78 -29.41 -6.12
N GLU A 88 -14.06 -29.63 -5.87
CA GLU A 88 -14.96 -30.25 -6.85
C GLU A 88 -15.02 -29.42 -8.15
N PRO A 89 -15.02 -30.08 -9.33
CA PRO A 89 -15.24 -29.41 -10.61
C PRO A 89 -16.58 -28.66 -10.62
N GLY A 90 -16.59 -27.40 -11.08
CA GLY A 90 -17.81 -26.59 -11.18
C GLY A 90 -18.15 -25.76 -9.93
N ALA A 91 -17.28 -25.76 -8.90
CA ALA A 91 -17.38 -24.82 -7.79
C ALA A 91 -17.42 -23.36 -8.27
N ALA A 92 -18.32 -22.55 -7.67
CA ALA A 92 -18.53 -21.15 -8.04
C ALA A 92 -17.37 -20.27 -7.53
N PRO A 93 -16.53 -19.69 -8.41
CA PRO A 93 -15.32 -19.00 -7.97
C PRO A 93 -15.62 -17.73 -7.14
N ALA A 94 -16.69 -17.00 -7.49
CA ALA A 94 -17.12 -15.82 -6.73
C ALA A 94 -17.52 -16.16 -5.28
N ALA A 95 -18.07 -17.35 -5.04
CA ALA A 95 -18.41 -17.82 -3.70
C ALA A 95 -17.14 -18.17 -2.90
N ALA A 96 -16.13 -18.75 -3.58
CA ALA A 96 -14.82 -19.04 -2.99
C ALA A 96 -14.06 -17.76 -2.60
N VAL A 97 -14.06 -16.74 -3.46
CA VAL A 97 -13.48 -15.42 -3.15
C VAL A 97 -14.14 -14.83 -1.91
N ALA A 98 -15.48 -14.75 -1.89
CA ALA A 98 -16.22 -14.17 -0.79
C ALA A 98 -16.01 -14.91 0.54
N ALA A 99 -16.00 -16.25 0.50
CA ALA A 99 -15.78 -17.07 1.68
C ALA A 99 -14.35 -16.95 2.22
N ALA A 100 -13.34 -16.97 1.34
CA ALA A 100 -11.94 -16.79 1.74
C ALA A 100 -11.71 -15.42 2.39
N MET A 101 -12.21 -14.35 1.75
CA MET A 101 -12.13 -12.99 2.29
C MET A 101 -12.79 -12.87 3.66
N ARG A 102 -14.02 -13.36 3.80
CA ARG A 102 -14.74 -13.32 5.09
C ARG A 102 -13.96 -14.00 6.20
N VAL A 103 -13.52 -15.24 5.97
CA VAL A 103 -12.84 -16.03 7.01
C VAL A 103 -11.52 -15.38 7.41
N VAL A 104 -10.68 -14.97 6.45
CA VAL A 104 -9.39 -14.35 6.76
C VAL A 104 -9.59 -13.01 7.45
N LEU A 105 -10.46 -12.14 6.95
CA LEU A 105 -10.64 -10.80 7.51
C LEU A 105 -11.15 -10.84 8.94
N ILE A 106 -12.08 -11.75 9.28
CA ILE A 106 -12.51 -11.97 10.67
C ILE A 106 -11.37 -12.55 11.51
N GLY A 107 -10.64 -13.55 10.98
CA GLY A 107 -9.52 -14.20 11.67
C GLY A 107 -8.31 -13.29 11.88
N ALA A 108 -8.20 -12.18 11.16
CA ALA A 108 -7.13 -11.20 11.26
C ALA A 108 -7.39 -10.10 12.32
N LEU A 109 -8.61 -9.99 12.87
CA LEU A 109 -8.96 -8.96 13.85
C LEU A 109 -8.35 -9.17 15.25
N PRO A 110 -8.30 -10.39 15.81
CA PRO A 110 -7.77 -10.60 17.15
C PRO A 110 -6.34 -10.06 17.31
N GLY A 111 -6.08 -9.36 18.42
CA GLY A 111 -4.78 -8.79 18.77
C GLY A 111 -4.57 -7.33 18.37
N PHE A 112 -5.49 -6.71 17.61
CA PHE A 112 -5.35 -5.32 17.16
C PHE A 112 -6.68 -4.57 17.25
N GLY A 113 -6.71 -3.35 17.80
CA GLY A 113 -7.96 -2.59 17.97
C GLY A 113 -8.81 -3.04 19.16
N THR A 114 -9.95 -2.37 19.37
CA THR A 114 -10.89 -2.62 20.48
C THR A 114 -12.00 -3.60 20.10
N PRO A 115 -12.71 -4.21 21.07
CA PRO A 115 -13.87 -5.05 20.79
C PRO A 115 -14.95 -4.36 19.95
N GLU A 116 -15.19 -3.06 20.15
CA GLU A 116 -16.17 -2.27 19.40
C GLU A 116 -15.73 -2.08 17.94
N GLN A 117 -14.44 -1.87 17.71
CA GLN A 117 -13.85 -1.83 16.37
C GLN A 117 -14.00 -3.19 15.67
N HIS A 118 -13.77 -4.29 16.39
CA HIS A 118 -13.98 -5.63 15.83
C HIS A 118 -15.44 -5.88 15.45
N ALA A 119 -16.39 -5.42 16.27
CA ALA A 119 -17.81 -5.57 15.95
C ALA A 119 -18.18 -4.86 14.64
N LYS A 120 -17.72 -3.61 14.44
CA LYS A 120 -17.93 -2.85 13.20
C LYS A 120 -17.29 -3.52 11.99
N ALA A 121 -16.06 -4.03 12.14
CA ALA A 121 -15.36 -4.75 11.10
C ALA A 121 -16.10 -6.03 10.68
N LYS A 122 -16.59 -6.81 11.68
CA LYS A 122 -17.40 -8.01 11.45
C LYS A 122 -18.70 -7.69 10.74
N GLU A 123 -19.44 -6.68 11.18
CA GLU A 123 -20.67 -6.24 10.51
C GLU A 123 -20.42 -5.91 9.02
N ARG A 124 -19.35 -5.13 8.74
CA ARG A 124 -18.99 -4.73 7.38
C ARG A 124 -18.66 -5.90 6.47
N VAL A 125 -17.90 -6.88 6.96
CA VAL A 125 -17.49 -8.05 6.15
C VAL A 125 -18.63 -9.05 5.98
N GLU A 126 -19.48 -9.23 6.99
CA GLU A 126 -20.69 -10.06 6.88
C GLU A 126 -21.67 -9.49 5.86
N ALA A 127 -21.92 -8.18 5.89
CA ALA A 127 -22.77 -7.52 4.91
C ALA A 127 -22.24 -7.70 3.47
N ALA A 128 -20.92 -7.55 3.27
CA ALA A 128 -20.29 -7.80 1.96
C ALA A 128 -20.43 -9.26 1.52
N TYR A 129 -20.24 -10.21 2.44
CA TYR A 129 -20.35 -11.63 2.14
C TYR A 129 -21.77 -12.03 1.72
N VAL A 130 -22.79 -11.57 2.46
CA VAL A 130 -24.19 -11.81 2.12
C VAL A 130 -24.52 -11.21 0.75
N ALA A 131 -24.11 -9.97 0.49
CA ALA A 131 -24.34 -9.30 -0.79
C ALA A 131 -23.64 -10.00 -1.96
N ALA A 132 -22.43 -10.54 -1.76
CA ALA A 132 -21.71 -11.30 -2.77
C ALA A 132 -22.42 -12.63 -3.08
N LEU A 133 -22.87 -13.35 -2.05
CA LEU A 133 -23.55 -14.64 -2.23
C LEU A 133 -24.95 -14.53 -2.82
N ALA A 134 -25.67 -13.42 -2.58
CA ALA A 134 -26.99 -13.18 -3.17
C ALA A 134 -26.96 -13.12 -4.72
N LYS A 135 -25.78 -12.83 -5.31
CA LYS A 135 -25.58 -12.81 -6.77
C LYS A 135 -25.36 -14.21 -7.36
N ILE A 136 -25.27 -15.24 -6.53
CA ILE A 136 -24.92 -16.60 -6.92
C ILE A 136 -26.10 -17.53 -6.63
N PRO A 137 -26.64 -18.24 -7.64
CA PRO A 137 -27.73 -19.19 -7.43
C PRO A 137 -27.42 -20.19 -6.31
N GLU A 138 -28.43 -20.49 -5.51
CA GLU A 138 -28.32 -21.57 -4.52
C GLU A 138 -28.13 -22.90 -5.22
N GLY A 139 -27.27 -23.75 -4.65
CA GLY A 139 -26.98 -25.06 -5.20
C GLY A 139 -25.55 -25.50 -4.94
N ARG A 140 -25.20 -26.65 -5.53
CA ARG A 140 -23.94 -27.35 -5.29
C ARG A 140 -22.70 -26.51 -5.62
N ALA A 141 -22.70 -25.84 -6.78
CA ALA A 141 -21.60 -24.96 -7.19
C ALA A 141 -21.29 -23.87 -6.14
N ARG A 142 -22.32 -23.23 -5.58
CA ARG A 142 -22.15 -22.22 -4.52
C ARG A 142 -21.59 -22.83 -3.24
N GLN A 143 -22.11 -23.98 -2.82
CA GLN A 143 -21.63 -24.69 -1.63
C GLN A 143 -20.16 -25.12 -1.77
N ASP A 144 -19.79 -25.70 -2.91
CA ASP A 144 -18.42 -26.13 -3.18
C ASP A 144 -17.45 -24.94 -3.28
N GLY A 145 -17.90 -23.82 -3.85
CA GLY A 145 -17.14 -22.58 -3.84
C GLY A 145 -16.90 -22.06 -2.41
N ILE A 146 -17.95 -21.99 -1.58
CA ILE A 146 -17.81 -21.61 -0.16
C ILE A 146 -16.81 -22.53 0.55
N ALA A 147 -16.92 -23.85 0.37
CA ALA A 147 -16.04 -24.83 0.98
C ALA A 147 -14.57 -24.63 0.56
N ALA A 148 -14.30 -24.42 -0.73
CA ALA A 148 -12.96 -24.13 -1.24
C ALA A 148 -12.37 -22.85 -0.61
N GLY A 149 -13.16 -21.78 -0.54
CA GLY A 149 -12.74 -20.52 0.08
C GLY A 149 -12.45 -20.65 1.57
N GLN A 150 -13.30 -21.36 2.32
CA GLN A 150 -13.11 -21.60 3.75
C GLN A 150 -11.87 -22.47 4.02
N ALA A 151 -11.61 -23.48 3.20
CA ALA A 151 -10.46 -24.36 3.34
C ALA A 151 -9.14 -23.60 3.11
N ALA A 152 -9.05 -22.83 2.02
CA ALA A 152 -7.87 -22.02 1.72
C ALA A 152 -7.61 -20.96 2.80
N ALA A 153 -8.66 -20.27 3.26
CA ALA A 153 -8.54 -19.30 4.35
C ALA A 153 -8.11 -19.93 5.68
N SER A 154 -8.63 -21.12 6.01
CA SER A 154 -8.24 -21.84 7.22
C SER A 154 -6.79 -22.29 7.19
N ALA A 155 -6.30 -22.76 6.02
CA ALA A 155 -4.90 -23.09 5.81
C ALA A 155 -4.00 -21.84 6.01
N MET A 156 -4.39 -20.70 5.46
CA MET A 156 -3.68 -19.43 5.65
C MET A 156 -3.64 -19.00 7.12
N LEU A 157 -4.79 -18.98 7.81
CA LEU A 157 -4.83 -18.60 9.24
C LEU A 157 -4.02 -19.57 10.11
N THR A 158 -3.99 -20.86 9.76
CA THR A 158 -3.18 -21.87 10.45
C THR A 158 -1.69 -21.60 10.26
N LEU A 159 -1.25 -21.36 9.03
CA LEU A 159 0.14 -20.98 8.72
C LEU A 159 0.57 -19.73 9.49
N ARG A 160 -0.35 -18.76 9.67
CA ARG A 160 -0.05 -17.47 10.27
C ARG A 160 -0.34 -17.38 11.77
N LYS A 161 -0.80 -18.46 12.42
CA LYS A 161 -1.22 -18.46 13.83
C LYS A 161 -0.11 -18.01 14.79
N ALA A 162 1.13 -18.38 14.51
CA ALA A 162 2.30 -18.11 15.35
C ALA A 162 3.39 -17.33 14.60
N ASP A 163 3.00 -16.40 13.74
CA ASP A 163 3.92 -15.68 12.86
C ASP A 163 4.61 -14.46 13.51
N GLY A 164 4.47 -14.28 14.82
CA GLY A 164 5.10 -13.20 15.59
C GLY A 164 4.35 -11.86 15.58
N ALA A 165 3.24 -11.70 14.84
CA ALA A 165 2.58 -10.39 14.70
C ALA A 165 2.05 -9.80 16.02
N ILE A 166 1.56 -10.66 16.92
CA ILE A 166 1.01 -10.28 18.24
C ILE A 166 2.02 -10.45 19.38
N ALA A 167 3.29 -10.76 19.07
CA ALA A 167 4.32 -10.89 20.08
C ALA A 167 4.56 -9.54 20.76
N GLN A 168 4.68 -9.55 22.09
CA GLN A 168 5.12 -8.39 22.84
C GLN A 168 6.65 -8.34 22.79
N MET A 169 7.21 -7.23 22.34
CA MET A 169 8.65 -7.04 22.31
C MET A 169 9.00 -5.66 22.84
N ALA A 170 9.87 -5.64 23.85
CA ALA A 170 10.40 -4.40 24.39
C ALA A 170 11.41 -3.80 23.43
N TYR A 171 11.45 -2.47 23.39
CA TYR A 171 12.46 -1.72 22.66
C TYR A 171 12.97 -0.59 23.55
N THR A 172 14.28 -0.61 23.82
CA THR A 172 14.93 0.43 24.63
C THR A 172 15.52 1.48 23.69
N PRO A 173 15.02 2.72 23.71
CA PRO A 173 15.56 3.79 22.88
C PRO A 173 17.01 4.14 23.28
N GLY A 174 17.77 4.68 22.34
CA GLY A 174 19.14 5.13 22.62
C GLY A 174 19.22 6.61 23.00
N THR A 175 20.38 7.04 23.47
CA THR A 175 20.65 8.45 23.86
C THR A 175 21.90 9.04 23.20
N GLN A 176 22.73 8.23 22.55
CA GLN A 176 23.94 8.72 21.87
C GLN A 176 23.61 9.32 20.49
N PRO A 177 24.43 10.22 19.93
CA PRO A 177 24.25 10.72 18.58
C PRO A 177 24.03 9.58 17.56
N GLY A 178 23.13 9.78 16.61
CA GLY A 178 22.74 8.72 15.66
C GLY A 178 21.67 7.75 16.15
N GLN A 179 21.43 7.63 17.47
CA GLN A 179 20.46 6.68 18.01
C GLN A 179 19.05 7.25 18.09
N TRP A 180 18.06 6.47 17.63
CA TRP A 180 16.66 6.84 17.72
C TRP A 180 16.20 6.92 19.18
N ARG A 181 15.33 7.90 19.41
CA ARG A 181 14.59 8.13 20.65
C ARG A 181 13.22 8.72 20.33
N PRO A 182 12.25 8.62 21.24
CA PRO A 182 10.99 9.35 21.12
C PRO A 182 11.25 10.83 20.81
N HIS A 183 10.47 11.38 19.89
CA HIS A 183 10.64 12.73 19.38
C HIS A 183 9.27 13.41 19.21
N PRO A 184 9.19 14.74 19.27
CA PRO A 184 7.94 15.45 19.14
C PRO A 184 7.43 15.44 17.70
N ASN A 185 6.13 15.63 17.56
CA ASN A 185 5.50 16.07 16.31
C ASN A 185 5.60 17.61 16.18
N PRO A 186 5.34 18.20 14.99
CA PRO A 186 5.24 19.65 14.88
C PRO A 186 4.04 20.18 15.68
N VAL A 187 4.08 21.46 16.09
CA VAL A 187 3.00 22.11 16.85
C VAL A 187 2.37 23.25 16.05
N PRO A 188 1.13 23.14 15.54
CA PRO A 188 0.22 22.01 15.70
C PRO A 188 0.63 20.81 14.85
N ALA A 189 0.14 19.63 15.25
CA ALA A 189 0.33 18.38 14.50
C ALA A 189 -0.21 18.52 13.07
N ASN A 190 0.50 17.96 12.11
CA ASN A 190 0.15 18.00 10.70
C ASN A 190 0.34 16.62 10.05
N PRO A 191 -0.72 15.89 9.68
CA PRO A 191 -2.14 16.26 9.80
C PRO A 191 -2.61 16.41 11.27
N PRO A 192 -3.75 17.08 11.52
CA PRO A 192 -4.30 17.19 12.86
C PRO A 192 -4.55 15.81 13.49
N ILE A 193 -4.23 15.69 14.78
CA ILE A 193 -4.52 14.51 15.60
C ILE A 193 -5.42 14.98 16.75
N ALA A 194 -6.57 14.32 16.94
CA ALA A 194 -7.56 14.72 17.95
C ALA A 194 -7.08 14.43 19.38
N ASP A 195 -6.40 13.31 19.59
CA ASP A 195 -5.79 12.98 20.88
C ASP A 195 -4.56 13.85 21.13
N ALA A 196 -4.59 14.64 22.20
CA ALA A 196 -3.53 15.59 22.52
C ALA A 196 -2.18 14.93 22.83
N ASN A 197 -2.18 13.73 23.42
CA ASN A 197 -0.96 12.99 23.75
C ASN A 197 -0.30 12.46 22.48
N LEU A 198 -1.09 11.89 21.57
CA LEU A 198 -0.61 11.47 20.25
C LEU A 198 -0.19 12.67 19.40
N ALA A 199 -0.91 13.79 19.49
CA ALA A 199 -0.57 15.02 18.78
C ALA A 199 0.78 15.59 19.22
N ALA A 200 1.13 15.51 20.50
CA ALA A 200 2.44 15.96 21.02
C ALA A 200 3.62 15.12 20.49
N GLY A 201 3.38 13.86 20.11
CA GLY A 201 4.43 12.91 19.76
C GLY A 201 5.09 12.31 21.00
N ASN A 202 6.41 12.11 20.97
CA ASN A 202 7.19 11.46 22.03
C ASN A 202 6.67 10.07 22.44
N GLN A 203 6.11 9.35 21.47
CA GLN A 203 5.55 8.02 21.66
C GLN A 203 6.65 6.94 21.71
N PRO A 204 6.41 5.82 22.43
CA PRO A 204 7.30 4.66 22.36
C PRO A 204 7.36 4.10 20.95
N SER A 205 8.41 3.31 20.66
CA SER A 205 8.59 2.76 19.31
C SER A 205 7.47 1.81 18.92
N MET A 206 6.97 1.97 17.71
CA MET A 206 5.85 1.18 17.20
C MET A 206 6.27 -0.17 16.63
N LEU A 207 5.68 -1.25 17.16
CA LEU A 207 5.74 -2.59 16.57
C LEU A 207 7.17 -3.14 16.36
N PRO A 208 8.04 -3.16 17.39
CA PRO A 208 9.40 -3.66 17.20
C PRO A 208 9.44 -5.16 16.83
N GLN A 209 8.44 -5.95 17.23
CA GLN A 209 8.31 -7.36 16.89
C GLN A 209 8.15 -7.63 15.38
N TRP A 210 7.78 -6.62 14.58
CA TRP A 210 7.56 -6.80 13.13
C TRP A 210 8.82 -7.27 12.40
N GLY A 211 10.01 -6.90 12.90
CA GLY A 211 11.30 -7.36 12.37
C GLY A 211 11.61 -8.83 12.67
N HIS A 212 10.76 -9.51 13.45
CA HIS A 212 10.89 -10.91 13.82
C HIS A 212 9.74 -11.77 13.31
N MET A 213 8.80 -11.17 12.57
CA MET A 213 7.68 -11.92 12.02
C MET A 213 8.14 -12.94 10.99
N THR A 214 7.52 -14.12 10.97
CA THR A 214 7.70 -15.08 9.88
C THR A 214 7.29 -14.38 8.56
N PRO A 215 8.15 -14.29 7.54
CA PRO A 215 7.76 -13.64 6.29
C PRO A 215 6.75 -14.47 5.48
N PHE A 216 6.23 -13.90 4.39
CA PHE A 216 5.35 -14.56 3.44
C PHE A 216 6.13 -15.17 2.27
N ILE A 217 6.95 -14.36 1.61
CA ILE A 217 7.71 -14.73 0.40
C ILE A 217 9.22 -14.66 0.61
N MET A 218 9.69 -14.04 1.70
CA MET A 218 11.09 -14.07 2.11
C MET A 218 11.38 -15.31 2.97
N ARG A 219 12.64 -15.75 2.96
CA ARG A 219 13.11 -16.88 3.77
C ARG A 219 13.28 -16.52 5.25
N ALA A 220 13.62 -15.26 5.51
CA ALA A 220 13.82 -14.72 6.86
C ALA A 220 13.67 -13.19 6.81
N PRO A 221 13.37 -12.53 7.95
CA PRO A 221 13.24 -11.07 8.00
C PRO A 221 14.46 -10.32 7.47
N TRP A 222 15.66 -10.89 7.69
CA TRP A 222 16.93 -10.30 7.31
C TRP A 222 17.38 -10.62 5.89
N GLN A 223 16.61 -11.36 5.09
CA GLN A 223 17.05 -11.83 3.77
C GLN A 223 17.53 -10.67 2.87
N PHE A 224 16.83 -9.53 2.92
CA PHE A 224 17.18 -8.32 2.18
C PHE A 224 17.61 -7.17 3.11
N ARG A 225 18.19 -7.50 4.27
CA ARG A 225 18.70 -6.50 5.21
C ARG A 225 19.69 -5.58 4.51
N LEU A 226 19.51 -4.27 4.71
CA LEU A 226 20.38 -3.27 4.11
C LEU A 226 21.73 -3.19 4.83
N ARG A 227 22.72 -2.61 4.14
CA ARG A 227 23.97 -2.19 4.78
C ARG A 227 23.68 -1.06 5.81
N PRO A 228 24.59 -0.81 6.77
CA PRO A 228 24.42 0.25 7.76
C PRO A 228 24.11 1.61 7.13
N PRO A 229 23.40 2.50 7.85
CA PRO A 229 23.19 3.88 7.39
C PRO A 229 24.54 4.61 7.25
N PRO A 230 24.56 5.74 6.52
CA PRO A 230 25.77 6.55 6.40
C PRO A 230 26.31 6.96 7.77
N ALA A 231 27.63 6.94 7.93
CA ALA A 231 28.27 7.44 9.14
C ALA A 231 27.95 8.94 9.33
N LEU A 232 27.77 9.37 10.58
CA LEU A 232 27.40 10.76 10.89
C LEU A 232 28.44 11.78 10.38
N THR A 233 29.70 11.38 10.24
CA THR A 233 30.80 12.22 9.72
C THR A 233 30.98 12.13 8.20
N SER A 234 30.14 11.37 7.50
CA SER A 234 30.26 11.18 6.04
C SER A 234 29.62 12.31 5.24
N GLU A 235 30.16 12.57 4.06
CA GLU A 235 29.60 13.54 3.10
C GLU A 235 28.14 13.21 2.71
N ILE A 236 27.81 11.92 2.66
CA ILE A 236 26.43 11.46 2.37
C ILE A 236 25.48 11.91 3.49
N TYR A 237 25.87 11.72 4.75
CA TYR A 237 25.07 12.19 5.87
C TYR A 237 24.93 13.71 5.87
N THR A 238 26.04 14.45 5.68
CA THR A 238 26.03 15.92 5.59
C THR A 238 25.06 16.41 4.52
N ARG A 239 25.10 15.82 3.32
CA ARG A 239 24.21 16.19 2.21
C ARG A 239 22.75 15.96 2.58
N ASP A 240 22.42 14.77 3.08
CA ASP A 240 21.04 14.38 3.37
C ASP A 240 20.46 15.16 4.55
N TYR A 241 21.28 15.41 5.57
CA TYR A 241 20.93 16.26 6.70
C TYR A 241 20.56 17.66 6.23
N ASN A 242 21.42 18.29 5.43
CA ASN A 242 21.20 19.65 4.96
C ASN A 242 20.04 19.73 3.95
N GLU A 243 19.81 18.68 3.15
CA GLU A 243 18.61 18.57 2.31
C GLU A 243 17.34 18.60 3.15
N VAL A 244 17.25 17.73 4.17
CA VAL A 244 16.05 17.64 5.01
C VAL A 244 15.87 18.88 5.88
N LYS A 245 16.94 19.44 6.45
CA LYS A 245 16.87 20.69 7.21
C LYS A 245 16.28 21.82 6.36
N ARG A 246 16.73 21.93 5.10
CA ARG A 246 16.29 22.95 4.15
C ARG A 246 14.87 22.71 3.65
N LEU A 247 14.52 21.49 3.23
CA LEU A 247 13.27 21.19 2.52
C LEU A 247 12.17 20.58 3.39
N GLY A 248 12.52 19.93 4.49
CA GLY A 248 11.59 19.16 5.32
C GLY A 248 11.02 19.92 6.52
N GLY A 249 11.51 21.13 6.78
CA GLY A 249 11.08 21.95 7.92
C GLY A 249 9.64 22.43 7.79
N LYS A 250 8.93 22.55 8.92
CA LYS A 250 7.56 23.08 9.00
C LYS A 250 7.40 24.40 8.27
N GLN A 251 8.35 25.31 8.48
CA GLN A 251 8.48 26.56 7.77
C GLN A 251 9.74 26.48 6.89
N SER A 252 9.57 26.06 5.64
CA SER A 252 10.66 26.02 4.67
C SER A 252 10.42 27.06 3.57
N PRO A 253 11.28 28.09 3.43
CA PRO A 253 11.20 29.01 2.30
C PRO A 253 11.71 28.37 0.98
N ALA A 254 12.40 27.23 1.07
CA ALA A 254 12.99 26.55 -0.08
C ALA A 254 12.11 25.42 -0.65
N ARG A 255 11.19 24.86 0.15
CA ARG A 255 10.24 23.84 -0.31
C ARG A 255 9.18 24.49 -1.19
N THR A 256 9.06 24.02 -2.43
CA THR A 256 8.07 24.54 -3.38
C THR A 256 6.65 24.09 -3.03
N ALA A 257 5.65 24.74 -3.64
CA ALA A 257 4.24 24.32 -3.52
C ALA A 257 4.05 22.87 -4.02
N ALA A 258 4.66 22.51 -5.16
CA ALA A 258 4.59 21.15 -5.71
C ALA A 258 5.18 20.12 -4.74
N GLN A 259 6.32 20.41 -4.11
CA GLN A 259 6.92 19.51 -3.10
C GLN A 259 6.03 19.36 -1.84
N THR A 260 5.32 20.43 -1.47
CA THR A 260 4.33 20.40 -0.38
C THR A 260 3.14 19.52 -0.73
N GLU A 261 2.64 19.58 -1.96
CA GLU A 261 1.57 18.70 -2.43
C GLU A 261 2.03 17.24 -2.53
N ILE A 262 3.25 16.98 -3.01
CA ILE A 262 3.86 15.65 -3.05
C ILE A 262 3.91 15.03 -1.64
N ALA A 263 4.38 15.80 -0.65
CA ALA A 263 4.44 15.36 0.74
C ALA A 263 3.05 14.97 1.28
N ARG A 264 2.00 15.72 0.92
CA ARG A 264 0.62 15.44 1.36
C ARG A 264 0.01 14.27 0.61
N PHE A 265 0.22 14.19 -0.69
CA PHE A 265 -0.33 13.14 -1.57
C PHE A 265 0.09 11.74 -1.13
N TRP A 266 1.39 11.56 -0.85
CA TRP A 266 1.95 10.27 -0.41
C TRP A 266 1.94 10.08 1.12
N TYR A 267 1.25 10.95 1.89
CA TYR A 267 1.18 10.75 3.34
C TYR A 267 0.31 9.55 3.73
N GLU A 268 -0.71 9.22 2.93
CA GLU A 268 -1.58 8.06 3.16
C GLU A 268 -0.77 6.76 3.30
N GLY A 269 -1.36 5.74 3.92
CA GLY A 269 -0.65 4.47 4.11
C GLY A 269 -0.31 3.80 2.78
N SER A 270 0.92 3.27 2.65
CA SER A 270 1.40 2.66 1.41
C SER A 270 0.51 1.51 0.93
N VAL A 271 -0.02 0.71 1.86
CA VAL A 271 -0.92 -0.40 1.50
C VAL A 271 -2.22 0.11 0.87
N GLN A 272 -2.77 1.24 1.33
CA GLN A 272 -3.94 1.87 0.71
C GLN A 272 -3.59 2.45 -0.66
N GLY A 273 -2.52 3.24 -0.72
CA GLY A 273 -2.05 3.91 -1.95
C GLY A 273 -1.74 2.93 -3.07
N TRP A 274 -0.87 1.96 -2.82
CA TRP A 274 -0.42 1.03 -3.85
C TRP A 274 -1.47 0.00 -4.28
N ASN A 275 -2.39 -0.40 -3.38
CA ASN A 275 -3.56 -1.18 -3.82
C ASN A 275 -4.50 -0.32 -4.69
N ARG A 276 -4.66 0.98 -4.41
CA ARG A 276 -5.43 1.88 -5.27
C ARG A 276 -4.80 2.02 -6.65
N ILE A 277 -3.48 2.20 -6.72
CA ILE A 277 -2.73 2.25 -7.99
C ILE A 277 -2.91 0.93 -8.74
N ALA A 278 -2.79 -0.21 -8.07
CA ALA A 278 -3.00 -1.52 -8.69
C ALA A 278 -4.40 -1.69 -9.28
N ARG A 279 -5.44 -1.25 -8.58
CA ARG A 279 -6.83 -1.24 -9.12
C ARG A 279 -6.95 -0.33 -10.35
N LEU A 280 -6.38 0.88 -10.30
CA LEU A 280 -6.42 1.84 -11.42
C LEU A 280 -5.70 1.32 -12.66
N VAL A 281 -4.55 0.67 -12.49
CA VAL A 281 -3.78 0.08 -13.59
C VAL A 281 -4.47 -1.16 -14.13
N ALA A 282 -4.94 -2.06 -13.26
CA ALA A 282 -5.64 -3.28 -13.66
C ALA A 282 -6.95 -2.99 -14.40
N ALA A 283 -7.69 -1.94 -14.03
CA ALA A 283 -8.90 -1.52 -14.73
C ALA A 283 -8.67 -1.09 -16.20
N GLN A 284 -7.43 -0.75 -16.57
CA GLN A 284 -7.05 -0.43 -17.94
C GLN A 284 -6.57 -1.66 -18.73
N ARG A 285 -6.72 -2.86 -18.18
CA ARG A 285 -6.19 -4.12 -18.74
C ARG A 285 -7.30 -5.17 -18.72
N SER A 286 -7.23 -6.10 -19.67
CA SER A 286 -8.19 -7.21 -19.78
C SER A 286 -7.72 -8.41 -18.97
N LEU A 287 -7.61 -8.25 -17.64
CA LEU A 287 -7.29 -9.35 -16.74
C LEU A 287 -8.53 -10.17 -16.44
N ASP A 288 -8.37 -11.49 -16.30
CA ASP A 288 -9.39 -12.34 -15.72
C ASP A 288 -9.27 -12.43 -14.19
N ARG A 289 -10.25 -13.11 -13.57
CA ARG A 289 -10.33 -13.27 -12.11
C ARG A 289 -9.07 -13.90 -11.50
N TRP A 290 -8.46 -14.89 -12.15
CA TRP A 290 -7.27 -15.57 -11.64
C TRP A 290 -6.05 -14.66 -11.75
N GLU A 291 -5.94 -13.89 -12.83
CA GLU A 291 -4.91 -12.88 -13.00
C GLU A 291 -5.02 -11.76 -11.97
N HIS A 292 -6.23 -11.25 -11.71
CA HIS A 292 -6.49 -10.29 -10.63
C HIS A 292 -6.10 -10.86 -9.26
N ALA A 293 -6.50 -12.10 -8.95
CA ALA A 293 -6.15 -12.74 -7.69
C ALA A 293 -4.63 -12.90 -7.51
N ARG A 294 -3.93 -13.31 -8.57
CA ARG A 294 -2.46 -13.41 -8.58
C ARG A 294 -1.80 -12.05 -8.39
N LEU A 295 -2.24 -11.01 -9.10
CA LEU A 295 -1.70 -9.65 -8.98
C LEU A 295 -1.77 -9.16 -7.53
N PHE A 296 -2.96 -9.19 -6.91
CA PHE A 296 -3.14 -8.70 -5.55
C PHE A 296 -2.48 -9.59 -4.50
N ALA A 297 -2.37 -10.90 -4.73
CA ALA A 297 -1.63 -11.81 -3.85
C ALA A 297 -0.13 -11.47 -3.83
N LEU A 298 0.51 -11.37 -5.00
CA LEU A 298 1.93 -11.00 -5.11
C LEU A 298 2.20 -9.60 -4.52
N LEU A 299 1.34 -8.63 -4.87
CA LEU A 299 1.48 -7.25 -4.43
C LEU A 299 1.44 -7.14 -2.90
N ASN A 300 0.41 -7.72 -2.27
CA ASN A 300 0.22 -7.59 -0.84
C ASN A 300 1.22 -8.45 -0.05
N ALA A 301 1.61 -9.62 -0.55
CA ALA A 301 2.67 -10.42 0.06
C ALA A 301 4.01 -9.68 0.04
N ALA A 302 4.38 -9.07 -1.09
CA ALA A 302 5.62 -8.30 -1.21
C ALA A 302 5.62 -7.05 -0.31
N MET A 303 4.48 -6.34 -0.20
CA MET A 303 4.38 -5.20 0.72
C MET A 303 4.43 -5.61 2.19
N ALA A 304 3.81 -6.73 2.57
CA ALA A 304 3.90 -7.24 3.93
C ALA A 304 5.35 -7.60 4.30
N ASP A 305 6.05 -8.27 3.40
CA ASP A 305 7.47 -8.60 3.59
C ASP A 305 8.38 -7.37 3.55
N GLY A 306 8.01 -6.33 2.79
CA GLY A 306 8.65 -5.02 2.83
C GLY A 306 8.61 -4.39 4.23
N TYR A 307 7.49 -4.51 4.94
CA TYR A 307 7.42 -4.07 6.35
C TYR A 307 8.31 -4.91 7.27
N ILE A 308 8.35 -6.22 7.07
CA ILE A 308 9.17 -7.13 7.89
C ILE A 308 10.67 -6.84 7.70
N ALA A 309 11.14 -6.76 6.46
CA ALA A 309 12.54 -6.46 6.14
C ALA A 309 12.96 -5.04 6.57
N GLY A 310 12.07 -4.07 6.38
CA GLY A 310 12.28 -2.69 6.83
C GLY A 310 12.35 -2.59 8.36
N ALA A 311 11.50 -3.35 9.07
CA ALA A 311 11.52 -3.44 10.53
C ALA A 311 12.80 -4.12 11.04
N ASP A 312 13.21 -5.24 10.45
CA ASP A 312 14.49 -5.90 10.77
C ASP A 312 15.66 -4.91 10.67
N THR A 313 15.75 -4.18 9.57
CA THR A 313 16.85 -3.24 9.33
C THR A 313 16.84 -2.06 10.32
N ARG A 314 15.68 -1.45 10.56
CA ARG A 314 15.60 -0.23 11.39
C ARG A 314 15.80 -0.50 12.87
N TYR A 315 15.35 -1.65 13.35
CA TYR A 315 15.52 -2.03 14.74
C TYR A 315 16.93 -2.55 15.02
N LEU A 316 17.61 -3.07 14.00
CA LEU A 316 19.04 -3.35 14.07
C LEU A 316 19.89 -2.07 14.17
N TYR A 317 19.66 -1.10 13.27
CA TYR A 317 20.52 0.09 13.18
C TYR A 317 20.10 1.25 14.10
N ASN A 318 18.86 1.25 14.60
CA ASN A 318 18.37 2.23 15.57
C ASN A 318 18.67 3.69 15.14
N PHE A 319 18.53 4.01 13.85
CA PHE A 319 18.96 5.31 13.33
C PHE A 319 17.93 6.42 13.65
N TRP A 320 18.39 7.55 14.17
CA TRP A 320 17.54 8.67 14.57
C TRP A 320 16.76 9.33 13.42
N ARG A 321 15.64 9.97 13.76
CA ARG A 321 14.85 10.77 12.82
C ARG A 321 15.49 12.14 12.57
N PRO A 322 15.19 12.78 11.43
CA PRO A 322 15.69 14.13 11.14
C PRO A 322 15.40 15.15 12.23
N VAL A 323 14.23 15.12 12.88
CA VAL A 323 13.91 16.05 13.99
C VAL A 323 14.89 15.96 15.16
N THR A 324 15.34 14.75 15.50
CA THR A 324 16.31 14.54 16.57
C THR A 324 17.69 14.95 16.13
N ALA A 325 18.10 14.50 14.93
CA ALA A 325 19.37 14.84 14.32
C ALA A 325 19.56 16.36 14.19
N ILE A 326 18.58 17.06 13.62
CA ILE A 326 18.69 18.47 13.31
C ILE A 326 18.75 19.30 14.60
N ARG A 327 17.93 18.96 15.60
CA ARG A 327 17.99 19.62 16.91
C ARG A 327 19.29 19.39 17.67
N ALA A 328 19.94 18.26 17.43
CA ALA A 328 21.16 17.85 18.11
C ALA A 328 22.39 17.86 17.18
N GLY A 329 22.36 18.61 16.07
CA GLY A 329 23.41 18.58 15.04
C GLY A 329 24.80 18.83 15.61
N ASP A 330 24.93 19.76 16.54
CA ASP A 330 26.21 20.11 17.18
C ASP A 330 26.82 18.97 18.05
N THR A 331 26.14 17.83 18.17
CA THR A 331 26.59 16.66 18.95
C THR A 331 27.00 15.46 18.09
N ASP A 332 26.83 15.51 16.77
CA ASP A 332 27.04 14.36 15.89
C ASP A 332 28.50 14.17 15.42
N GLY A 333 29.38 15.10 15.77
CA GLY A 333 30.80 15.09 15.40
C GLY A 333 31.07 15.56 13.97
N ASN A 334 30.14 16.26 13.33
CA ASN A 334 30.26 16.76 11.97
C ASN A 334 30.04 18.28 11.89
N ASP A 335 31.11 19.03 11.65
CA ASP A 335 31.07 20.50 11.61
C ASP A 335 30.17 21.07 10.49
N ALA A 336 29.77 20.24 9.53
CA ALA A 336 28.92 20.64 8.40
C ALA A 336 27.41 20.36 8.64
N THR A 337 27.01 19.92 9.84
CA THR A 337 25.62 19.64 10.23
C THR A 337 25.17 20.50 11.41
N ALA A 338 25.35 21.82 11.28
CA ALA A 338 24.97 22.80 12.29
C ALA A 338 23.56 22.56 12.85
N GLY A 339 23.41 22.54 14.17
CA GLY A 339 22.15 22.30 14.86
C GLY A 339 21.08 23.38 14.62
N ASP A 340 19.82 23.02 14.88
CA ASP A 340 18.73 23.97 15.09
C ASP A 340 17.76 23.38 16.13
N PRO A 341 17.86 23.80 17.41
CA PRO A 341 17.06 23.23 18.51
C PRO A 341 15.56 23.53 18.36
N THR A 342 15.18 24.47 17.50
CA THR A 342 13.79 24.87 17.24
C THR A 342 13.18 24.21 16.01
N TRP A 343 13.97 23.47 15.23
CA TRP A 343 13.49 22.86 14.00
C TRP A 343 12.33 21.89 14.23
N GLU A 344 11.29 22.01 13.43
CA GLU A 344 10.13 21.14 13.43
C GLU A 344 9.95 20.53 12.03
N THR A 345 9.48 19.28 11.96
CA THR A 345 9.15 18.62 10.69
C THR A 345 7.92 19.23 10.06
N PHE A 346 7.79 19.12 8.73
CA PHE A 346 6.57 19.53 8.05
C PHE A 346 5.37 18.68 8.42
N MET A 347 5.58 17.38 8.69
CA MET A 347 4.52 16.45 9.05
C MET A 347 4.85 15.63 10.28
N ASN A 348 3.81 15.08 10.91
CA ASN A 348 3.90 14.16 12.03
C ASN A 348 4.89 13.04 11.71
N THR A 349 5.80 12.81 12.66
CA THR A 349 6.90 11.88 12.48
C THR A 349 6.52 10.54 13.11
N PRO A 350 6.49 9.43 12.34
CA PRO A 350 6.13 8.14 12.91
C PRO A 350 7.14 7.71 13.98
N ALA A 351 6.64 7.26 15.13
CA ALA A 351 7.44 6.86 16.29
C ALA A 351 8.14 5.50 16.07
N LEU A 352 9.15 5.50 15.23
CA LEU A 352 9.99 4.36 14.87
C LEU A 352 11.32 4.87 14.26
N PRO A 353 12.40 4.06 14.25
CA PRO A 353 13.69 4.46 13.68
C PRO A 353 13.65 4.76 12.18
N ASP A 354 14.55 5.62 11.72
CA ASP A 354 14.49 6.23 10.39
C ASP A 354 14.85 5.28 9.24
N TYR A 355 15.91 4.50 9.40
CA TYR A 355 16.57 3.83 8.29
C TYR A 355 16.18 2.34 8.19
N PRO A 356 15.59 1.87 7.09
CA PRO A 356 15.19 2.63 5.90
C PRO A 356 13.79 3.23 6.05
N SER A 357 13.40 4.04 5.06
CA SER A 357 12.00 4.42 4.89
C SER A 357 11.18 3.25 4.37
N THR A 358 10.38 2.64 5.23
CA THR A 358 9.49 1.55 4.80
C THR A 358 8.41 1.99 3.81
N HIS A 359 8.04 3.28 3.80
CA HIS A 359 7.17 3.83 2.76
C HIS A 359 7.81 3.67 1.37
N SER A 360 9.12 3.91 1.29
CA SER A 360 9.93 3.67 0.09
C SER A 360 10.14 2.19 -0.21
N VAL A 361 10.30 1.33 0.82
CA VAL A 361 10.35 -0.13 0.63
C VAL A 361 9.08 -0.67 -0.02
N LEU A 362 7.91 -0.25 0.46
CA LEU A 362 6.64 -0.71 -0.12
C LEU A 362 6.44 -0.17 -1.53
N GLY A 363 6.83 1.09 -1.79
CA GLY A 363 6.80 1.65 -3.14
C GLY A 363 7.67 0.86 -4.12
N GLY A 364 8.90 0.52 -3.70
CA GLY A 364 9.82 -0.33 -4.45
C GLY A 364 9.24 -1.71 -4.75
N ALA A 365 8.70 -2.37 -3.72
CA ALA A 365 8.11 -3.70 -3.86
C ALA A 365 6.89 -3.70 -4.80
N ALA A 366 5.98 -2.74 -4.62
CA ALA A 366 4.76 -2.64 -5.40
C ALA A 366 5.03 -2.32 -6.88
N ALA A 367 5.85 -1.30 -7.15
CA ALA A 367 6.21 -0.91 -8.52
C ALA A 367 6.89 -2.07 -9.27
N VAL A 368 7.80 -2.81 -8.62
CA VAL A 368 8.44 -3.97 -9.26
C VAL A 368 7.48 -5.12 -9.47
N VAL A 369 6.63 -5.48 -8.50
CA VAL A 369 5.64 -6.56 -8.70
C VAL A 369 4.73 -6.22 -9.89
N MET A 370 4.21 -5.00 -9.93
CA MET A 370 3.29 -4.59 -10.99
C MET A 370 3.99 -4.50 -12.35
N SER A 371 5.17 -3.88 -12.44
CA SER A 371 5.90 -3.78 -13.71
C SER A 371 6.28 -5.13 -14.27
N ARG A 372 6.68 -6.08 -13.42
CA ARG A 372 6.95 -7.47 -13.82
C ARG A 372 5.67 -8.19 -14.25
N PHE A 373 4.57 -8.02 -13.52
CA PHE A 373 3.29 -8.63 -13.84
C PHE A 373 2.75 -8.17 -15.20
N PHE A 374 2.80 -6.88 -15.49
CA PHE A 374 2.33 -6.31 -16.76
C PHE A 374 3.38 -6.33 -17.88
N GLY A 375 4.61 -6.79 -17.59
CA GLY A 375 5.71 -6.83 -18.55
C GLY A 375 6.27 -5.46 -18.96
N THR A 376 5.88 -4.38 -18.28
CA THR A 376 6.34 -3.01 -18.57
C THR A 376 6.23 -2.11 -17.33
N ASP A 377 7.16 -1.17 -17.20
CA ASP A 377 7.12 -0.08 -16.22
C ASP A 377 6.30 1.12 -16.71
N GLN A 378 6.11 1.26 -18.02
CA GLN A 378 5.41 2.37 -18.68
C GLN A 378 3.89 2.18 -18.57
N LEU A 379 3.39 2.28 -17.35
CA LEU A 379 1.98 2.20 -17.01
C LEU A 379 1.52 3.58 -16.52
N SER A 380 0.84 4.32 -17.40
CA SER A 380 0.27 5.61 -17.04
C SER A 380 -0.98 5.46 -16.19
N PHE A 381 -1.11 6.27 -15.15
CA PHE A 381 -2.31 6.35 -14.33
C PHE A 381 -2.45 7.71 -13.66
N THR A 382 -3.69 8.04 -13.31
CA THR A 382 -4.03 9.20 -12.49
C THR A 382 -4.63 8.68 -11.19
N MET A 383 -4.07 9.11 -10.05
CA MET A 383 -4.56 8.75 -8.73
C MET A 383 -4.98 10.00 -7.96
N THR A 384 -6.08 9.89 -7.22
CA THR A 384 -6.47 10.86 -6.19
C THR A 384 -6.15 10.27 -4.81
N SER A 385 -5.48 11.06 -3.97
CA SER A 385 -5.05 10.64 -2.63
C SER A 385 -6.23 10.37 -1.71
N GLY A 386 -6.04 9.38 -0.83
CA GLY A 386 -6.94 9.10 0.28
C GLY A 386 -6.68 9.97 1.53
N PRO A 387 -7.42 9.71 2.62
CA PRO A 387 -7.14 10.33 3.92
C PRO A 387 -5.69 10.06 4.38
N PRO A 388 -5.09 10.98 5.16
CA PRO A 388 -5.72 12.15 5.80
C PRO A 388 -5.72 13.42 4.95
N PHE A 389 -5.00 13.46 3.82
CA PHE A 389 -5.03 14.56 2.85
C PHE A 389 -5.73 14.11 1.57
N ALA A 390 -7.03 13.87 1.66
CA ALA A 390 -7.81 13.38 0.53
C ALA A 390 -8.02 14.45 -0.56
N GLY A 391 -8.13 14.01 -1.81
CA GLY A 391 -8.53 14.87 -2.93
C GLY A 391 -7.39 15.49 -3.75
N ILE A 392 -6.13 15.21 -3.40
CA ILE A 392 -4.98 15.66 -4.22
C ILE A 392 -4.84 14.68 -5.38
N THR A 393 -4.86 15.19 -6.62
CA THR A 393 -4.77 14.35 -7.81
C THR A 393 -3.42 14.51 -8.50
N ARG A 394 -2.77 13.39 -8.82
CA ARG A 394 -1.50 13.35 -9.54
C ARG A 394 -1.54 12.31 -10.65
N SER A 395 -0.79 12.57 -11.72
CA SER A 395 -0.68 11.68 -12.88
C SER A 395 0.77 11.26 -13.06
N PHE A 396 0.97 9.98 -13.34
CA PHE A 396 2.27 9.36 -13.54
C PHE A 396 2.28 8.67 -14.90
N LYS A 397 3.44 8.65 -15.55
CA LYS A 397 3.69 7.97 -16.82
C LYS A 397 4.25 6.56 -16.61
N SER A 398 4.75 6.27 -15.42
CA SER A 398 5.33 4.97 -15.05
C SER A 398 5.18 4.66 -13.57
N LEU A 399 5.38 3.40 -13.22
CA LEU A 399 5.41 2.96 -11.82
C LEU A 399 6.69 3.43 -11.12
N SER A 400 7.82 3.46 -11.83
CA SER A 400 9.10 3.99 -11.33
C SER A 400 9.00 5.48 -10.97
N GLU A 401 8.34 6.30 -11.79
CA GLU A 401 8.09 7.72 -11.47
C GLU A 401 7.28 7.87 -10.17
N ALA A 402 6.22 7.05 -10.01
CA ALA A 402 5.42 7.05 -8.79
C ALA A 402 6.21 6.54 -7.57
N GLN A 403 7.07 5.53 -7.74
CA GLN A 403 7.97 5.00 -6.71
C GLN A 403 8.96 6.05 -6.23
N GLU A 404 9.59 6.78 -7.15
CA GLU A 404 10.54 7.85 -6.84
C GLU A 404 9.85 8.99 -6.09
N GLU A 405 8.69 9.44 -6.58
CA GLU A 405 7.94 10.52 -5.93
C GLU A 405 7.41 10.10 -4.54
N ASN A 406 7.01 8.83 -4.38
CA ASN A 406 6.68 8.22 -3.08
C ASN A 406 7.87 8.30 -2.11
N GLY A 407 9.09 8.07 -2.57
CA GLY A 407 10.30 8.24 -1.75
C GLY A 407 10.60 9.70 -1.43
N ASP A 408 10.61 10.56 -2.43
CA ASP A 408 10.80 12.02 -2.32
C ASP A 408 9.89 12.67 -1.29
N SER A 409 8.62 12.24 -1.28
CA SER A 409 7.61 12.77 -0.37
C SER A 409 8.07 12.74 1.10
N ARG A 410 8.86 11.74 1.49
CA ARG A 410 9.27 11.55 2.88
C ARG A 410 10.35 12.53 3.31
N VAL A 411 11.18 12.97 2.36
CA VAL A 411 12.16 14.05 2.53
C VAL A 411 11.42 15.38 2.62
N TYR A 412 10.46 15.63 1.74
CA TYR A 412 9.65 16.87 1.75
C TYR A 412 8.76 16.99 3.00
N SER A 413 8.31 15.86 3.57
CA SER A 413 7.63 15.78 4.87
C SER A 413 8.55 16.06 6.06
N GLY A 414 9.88 16.01 5.88
CA GLY A 414 10.88 16.21 6.94
C GLY A 414 11.14 15.00 7.83
N ILE A 415 10.61 13.82 7.48
CA ILE A 415 10.58 12.68 8.39
C ILE A 415 11.60 11.59 8.04
N HIS A 416 12.24 11.67 6.88
CA HIS A 416 13.29 10.73 6.46
C HIS A 416 14.47 11.44 5.79
N PHE A 417 15.67 10.90 6.00
CA PHE A 417 16.84 11.25 5.19
C PHE A 417 16.72 10.64 3.78
N ARG A 418 17.38 11.29 2.80
CA ARG A 418 17.40 10.84 1.40
C ARG A 418 17.95 9.42 1.24
N ASN A 419 19.04 9.07 1.91
CA ASN A 419 19.58 7.72 1.84
C ASN A 419 18.61 6.68 2.43
N SER A 420 17.78 7.04 3.41
CA SER A 420 16.74 6.14 3.94
C SER A 420 15.66 5.84 2.90
N THR A 421 15.34 6.78 2.01
CA THR A 421 14.35 6.55 0.94
C THR A 421 14.95 5.78 -0.23
N VAL A 422 16.17 6.14 -0.65
CA VAL A 422 16.91 5.43 -1.72
C VAL A 422 17.18 3.97 -1.34
N ALA A 423 17.74 3.72 -0.15
CA ALA A 423 18.00 2.36 0.31
C ALA A 423 16.69 1.57 0.53
N GLY A 424 15.63 2.26 0.97
CA GLY A 424 14.29 1.68 1.08
C GLY A 424 13.78 1.18 -0.27
N ILE A 425 13.82 2.02 -1.32
CA ILE A 425 13.46 1.63 -2.69
C ILE A 425 14.22 0.36 -3.10
N LEU A 426 15.55 0.37 -2.97
CA LEU A 426 16.40 -0.76 -3.36
C LEU A 426 16.06 -2.06 -2.62
N GLN A 427 15.72 -1.99 -1.32
CA GLN A 427 15.25 -3.14 -0.55
C GLN A 427 13.91 -3.65 -1.09
N GLY A 428 12.96 -2.74 -1.32
CA GLY A 428 11.64 -3.05 -1.86
C GLY A 428 11.71 -3.73 -3.21
N GLU A 429 12.52 -3.21 -4.12
CA GLU A 429 12.67 -3.77 -5.45
C GLU A 429 13.21 -5.21 -5.43
N GLN A 430 14.13 -5.54 -4.51
CA GLN A 430 14.63 -6.91 -4.36
C GLN A 430 13.52 -7.87 -3.92
N ILE A 431 12.69 -7.44 -2.97
CA ILE A 431 11.53 -8.19 -2.49
C ILE A 431 10.52 -8.40 -3.63
N GLY A 432 10.18 -7.34 -4.36
CA GLY A 432 9.25 -7.41 -5.48
C GLY A 432 9.74 -8.32 -6.62
N ARG A 433 11.06 -8.30 -6.93
CA ARG A 433 11.66 -9.20 -7.91
C ARG A 433 11.53 -10.66 -7.49
N GLN A 434 11.81 -10.97 -6.22
CA GLN A 434 11.68 -12.33 -5.69
C GLN A 434 10.22 -12.80 -5.70
N ALA A 435 9.29 -11.95 -5.26
CA ALA A 435 7.86 -12.25 -5.24
C ALA A 435 7.39 -12.77 -6.61
N PHE A 436 7.64 -11.98 -7.65
CA PHE A 436 7.18 -12.31 -8.99
C PHE A 436 7.93 -13.48 -9.62
N ALA A 437 9.21 -13.67 -9.31
CA ALA A 437 10.04 -14.70 -9.95
C ALA A 437 9.89 -16.09 -9.33
N GLN A 438 9.49 -16.19 -8.06
CA GLN A 438 9.54 -17.44 -7.30
C GLN A 438 8.19 -17.91 -6.77
N TYR A 439 7.19 -17.04 -6.68
CA TYR A 439 5.90 -17.40 -6.09
C TYR A 439 4.78 -17.27 -7.12
N LEU A 440 3.76 -18.13 -6.96
CA LEU A 440 2.54 -18.13 -7.76
C LEU A 440 2.87 -18.21 -9.26
N GLN A 441 3.82 -19.05 -9.66
CA GLN A 441 4.22 -19.18 -11.06
C GLN A 441 3.10 -19.82 -11.88
N PRO A 442 3.04 -19.57 -13.21
CA PRO A 442 2.14 -20.32 -14.08
C PRO A 442 2.32 -21.83 -13.87
N TYR A 443 1.22 -22.52 -13.58
CA TYR A 443 1.23 -23.95 -13.33
C TYR A 443 1.55 -24.68 -14.63
N ARG A 444 2.63 -25.47 -14.62
CA ARG A 444 3.01 -26.37 -15.71
C ARG A 444 2.73 -27.80 -15.23
N PRO A 445 1.76 -28.51 -15.85
CA PRO A 445 1.36 -29.86 -15.44
C PRO A 445 2.49 -30.88 -15.48
#